data_AF-A0A2E0WAV0-F1
#
_entry.id   AF-A0A2E0WAV0-F1
#
_cell.length_a   1.000
_cell.length_b   1.000
_cell.length_c   1.000
_cell.angle_alpha   90.00
_cell.angle_beta   90.00
_cell.angle_gamma   90.00
#
_symmetry.space_group_name_H-M   'P 1'
#
loop_
_entity.id
_entity.type
_entity.pdbx_description
1 polymer ?
#
loop_
_entity_poly.entity_id
_entity_poly.type
_entity_poly.pdbx_seq_one_letter_code
_entity_poly.pdbx_strand_id
1 'polypeptide(L)'
;MTSIAWVATCLALVAAPTDWWAVASDRSRVEYVAKPLVLVALIVVAATIEPANEAVRWWFVMGLTFGLAGDVLLMFDRFIPGASAFLMGHIAYIVGFLTVPLASSWLVAGGVVFVVILATVGRRIAIDAWRQSARMGVIVVVYLLALGAVLVLGMGTAVIPAVAGVALFSLSDALLAWGRFVGATPGGRTFVHVTYHGAQALLVGALLVL
;
A
#
# COMPACT_ATOMS: atom_id res chain seq x y z
N MET A 1 20.15 5.68 13.13
CA MET A 1 19.11 4.63 13.33
C MET A 1 19.20 4.08 14.74
N THR A 2 18.07 3.99 15.45
CA THR A 2 18.02 3.48 16.84
C THR A 2 18.13 1.95 16.88
N SER A 3 18.55 1.38 18.01
CA SER A 3 18.59 -0.09 18.21
C SER A 3 17.20 -0.74 18.02
N ILE A 4 16.13 0.00 18.37
CA ILE A 4 14.74 -0.44 18.20
C ILE A 4 14.39 -0.59 16.73
N ALA A 5 14.76 0.39 15.89
CA ALA A 5 14.52 0.34 14.45
C ALA A 5 15.20 -0.87 13.79
N TRP A 6 16.42 -1.22 14.23
CA TRP A 6 17.10 -2.43 13.73
C TRP A 6 16.38 -3.72 14.11
N VAL A 7 15.98 -3.86 15.38
CA VAL A 7 15.24 -5.05 15.83
C VAL A 7 13.92 -5.18 15.07
N ALA A 8 13.17 -4.09 14.91
CA ALA A 8 11.93 -4.08 14.14
C ALA A 8 12.16 -4.38 12.65
N THR A 9 13.26 -3.90 12.06
CA THR A 9 13.62 -4.22 10.67
C THR A 9 13.90 -5.72 10.51
N CYS A 10 14.71 -6.30 11.40
CA CYS A 10 14.95 -7.75 11.41
C CYS A 10 13.65 -8.54 11.58
N LEU A 11 12.75 -8.07 12.44
CA LEU A 11 11.44 -8.69 12.63
C LEU A 11 10.59 -8.65 11.35
N ALA A 12 10.53 -7.51 10.65
CA ALA A 12 9.84 -7.41 9.36
C ALA A 12 10.45 -8.34 8.30
N LEU A 13 11.79 -8.43 8.25
CA LEU A 13 12.52 -9.31 7.31
C LEU A 13 12.28 -10.80 7.55
N VAL A 14 11.92 -11.21 8.77
CA VAL A 14 11.55 -12.59 9.09
C VAL A 14 10.04 -12.81 8.92
N ALA A 15 9.21 -11.86 9.37
CA ALA A 15 7.76 -11.96 9.31
C ALA A 15 7.24 -11.99 7.87
N ALA A 16 7.83 -11.21 6.95
CA ALA A 16 7.35 -11.14 5.57
C ALA A 16 7.54 -12.45 4.80
N PRO A 17 8.73 -13.09 4.77
CA PRO A 17 8.87 -14.42 4.17
C PRO A 17 8.03 -15.49 4.86
N THR A 18 7.85 -15.40 6.17
CA THR A 18 6.98 -16.32 6.93
C THR A 18 5.53 -16.20 6.46
N ASP A 19 5.04 -14.98 6.25
CA ASP A 19 3.72 -14.73 5.68
C ASP A 19 3.62 -15.25 4.23
N TRP A 20 4.60 -14.94 3.38
CA TRP A 20 4.59 -15.39 1.99
C TRP A 20 4.55 -16.92 1.87
N TRP A 21 5.33 -17.61 2.70
CA TRP A 21 5.29 -19.07 2.81
C TRP A 21 3.95 -19.57 3.35
N ALA A 22 3.39 -18.91 4.35
CA ALA A 22 2.09 -19.27 4.93
C ALA A 22 0.98 -19.18 3.89
N VAL A 23 0.94 -18.10 3.10
CA VAL A 23 -0.03 -17.91 2.01
C VAL A 23 0.20 -18.93 0.89
N ALA A 24 1.45 -19.17 0.49
CA ALA A 24 1.77 -20.15 -0.55
C ALA A 24 1.45 -21.61 -0.15
N SER A 25 1.39 -21.89 1.15
CA SER A 25 1.13 -23.22 1.71
C SER A 25 -0.26 -23.35 2.35
N ASP A 26 -1.16 -22.38 2.13
CA ASP A 26 -2.51 -22.28 2.70
C ASP A 26 -2.58 -22.44 4.23
N ARG A 27 -1.56 -21.94 4.94
CA ARG A 27 -1.45 -21.96 6.42
C ARG A 27 -2.07 -20.72 7.05
N SER A 28 -3.40 -20.63 6.99
CA SER A 28 -4.16 -19.48 7.50
C SER A 28 -3.77 -19.04 8.92
N ARG A 29 -3.60 -19.97 9.87
CA ARG A 29 -3.20 -19.64 11.25
C ARG A 29 -1.88 -18.88 11.35
N VAL A 30 -0.92 -19.18 10.47
CA VAL A 30 0.37 -18.49 10.44
C VAL A 30 0.20 -17.13 9.76
N GLU A 31 -0.58 -17.05 8.67
CA GLU A 31 -0.95 -15.79 8.01
C GLU A 31 -1.60 -14.80 9.00
N TYR A 32 -2.51 -15.28 9.87
CA TYR A 32 -3.18 -14.48 10.92
C TYR A 32 -2.23 -13.75 11.88
N VAL A 33 -0.99 -14.21 12.00
CA VAL A 33 0.02 -13.58 12.86
C VAL A 33 1.08 -12.89 12.02
N ALA A 34 1.63 -13.58 11.02
CA ALA A 34 2.75 -13.10 10.23
C ALA A 34 2.38 -11.84 9.44
N LYS A 35 1.19 -11.79 8.82
CA LYS A 35 0.76 -10.63 8.01
C LYS A 35 0.66 -9.34 8.85
N PRO A 36 -0.13 -9.28 9.95
CA PRO A 36 -0.14 -8.10 10.82
C PRO A 36 1.24 -7.75 11.38
N LEU A 37 2.07 -8.75 11.71
CA LEU A 37 3.38 -8.54 12.32
C LEU A 37 4.34 -7.77 11.40
N VAL A 38 4.28 -7.97 10.08
CA VAL A 38 5.08 -7.19 9.14
C VAL A 38 4.77 -5.70 9.27
N LEU A 39 3.49 -5.35 9.27
CA LEU A 39 3.06 -3.95 9.31
C LEU A 39 3.30 -3.32 10.68
N VAL A 40 3.07 -4.06 11.77
CA VAL A 40 3.46 -3.62 13.13
C VAL A 40 4.96 -3.33 13.19
N ALA A 41 5.79 -4.23 12.66
CA ALA A 41 7.23 -4.03 12.63
C ALA A 41 7.61 -2.78 11.81
N LEU A 42 7.02 -2.60 10.62
CA LEU A 42 7.27 -1.41 9.79
C LEU A 42 6.77 -0.10 10.43
N ILE A 43 5.65 -0.12 11.17
CA ILE A 43 5.18 1.03 11.96
C ILE A 43 6.22 1.39 13.03
N VAL A 44 6.76 0.39 13.74
CA VAL A 44 7.79 0.61 14.75
C VAL A 44 9.06 1.16 14.10
N VAL A 45 9.48 0.63 12.94
CA VAL A 45 10.60 1.21 12.18
C VAL A 45 10.31 2.68 11.87
N ALA A 46 9.20 2.98 11.19
CA ALA A 46 8.83 4.34 10.80
C ALA A 46 8.80 5.31 11.99
N ALA A 47 8.31 4.87 13.15
CA ALA A 47 8.22 5.69 14.36
C ALA A 47 9.56 5.90 15.09
N THR A 48 10.58 5.07 14.84
CA THR A 48 11.83 5.06 15.62
C THR A 48 13.11 5.29 14.79
N ILE A 49 12.99 5.35 13.47
CA ILE A 49 14.04 5.90 12.62
C ILE A 49 14.16 7.41 12.82
N GLU A 50 15.32 7.93 12.43
CA GLU A 50 15.58 9.37 12.38
C GLU A 50 15.15 9.86 10.99
N PRO A 51 13.98 10.52 10.87
CA PRO A 51 13.45 10.90 9.57
C PRO A 51 14.14 12.16 9.05
N ALA A 52 14.11 12.38 7.74
CA ALA A 52 14.47 13.68 7.17
C ALA A 52 13.41 14.74 7.50
N ASN A 53 12.13 14.37 7.56
CA ASN A 53 11.04 15.24 7.96
C ASN A 53 10.07 14.58 8.96
N GLU A 54 9.93 15.22 10.13
CA GLU A 54 9.06 14.80 11.23
C GLU A 54 7.57 14.78 10.90
N ALA A 55 7.08 15.75 10.12
CA ALA A 55 5.67 15.79 9.70
C ALA A 55 5.35 14.63 8.76
N VAL A 56 6.23 14.37 7.80
CA VAL A 56 6.11 13.25 6.85
C VAL A 56 6.05 11.93 7.61
N ARG A 57 6.95 11.71 8.57
CA ARG A 57 6.98 10.49 9.41
C ARG A 57 5.61 10.14 9.97
N TRP A 58 4.93 11.08 10.62
CA TRP A 58 3.67 10.79 11.30
C TRP A 58 2.51 10.53 10.34
N TRP A 59 2.49 11.19 9.17
CA TRP A 59 1.54 10.84 8.11
C TRP A 59 1.77 9.43 7.56
N PHE A 60 3.02 9.01 7.40
CA PHE A 60 3.33 7.64 6.98
C PHE A 60 2.99 6.61 8.06
N VAL A 61 3.27 6.89 9.33
CA VAL A 61 2.86 6.03 10.46
C VAL A 61 1.35 5.87 10.51
N MET A 62 0.58 6.95 10.31
CA MET A 62 -0.88 6.87 10.18
C MET A 62 -1.30 6.02 8.97
N GLY A 63 -0.66 6.22 7.82
CA GLY A 63 -0.89 5.43 6.60
C GLY A 63 -0.74 3.93 6.84
N LEU A 64 0.38 3.53 7.44
CA LEU A 64 0.67 2.15 7.82
C LEU A 64 -0.32 1.59 8.85
N THR A 65 -0.71 2.40 9.84
CA THR A 65 -1.65 1.98 10.89
C THR A 65 -3.04 1.69 10.31
N PHE A 66 -3.52 2.55 9.41
CA PHE A 66 -4.76 2.30 8.67
C PHE A 66 -4.62 1.12 7.70
N GLY A 67 -3.45 0.93 7.09
CA GLY A 67 -3.13 -0.26 6.29
C GLY A 67 -3.25 -1.55 7.09
N LEU A 68 -2.65 -1.59 8.29
CA LEU A 68 -2.75 -2.71 9.22
C LEU A 68 -4.22 -3.00 9.61
N ALA A 69 -4.99 -1.95 9.93
CA ALA A 69 -6.41 -2.11 10.24
C ALA A 69 -7.18 -2.67 9.02
N GLY A 70 -6.86 -2.18 7.82
CA GLY A 70 -7.40 -2.69 6.55
C GLY A 70 -7.13 -4.18 6.36
N ASP A 71 -5.88 -4.60 6.55
CA ASP A 71 -5.47 -6.00 6.44
C ASP A 71 -6.26 -6.89 7.40
N VAL A 72 -6.30 -6.53 8.68
CA VAL A 72 -7.04 -7.30 9.70
C VAL A 72 -8.52 -7.41 9.33
N LEU A 73 -9.15 -6.32 8.88
CA LEU A 73 -10.56 -6.33 8.46
C LEU A 73 -10.79 -7.22 7.24
N LEU A 74 -9.89 -7.20 6.24
CA LEU A 74 -9.99 -8.06 5.07
C LEU A 74 -9.83 -9.54 5.42
N MET A 75 -9.01 -9.88 6.42
CA MET A 75 -8.84 -11.26 6.88
C MET A 75 -10.12 -11.86 7.49
N PHE A 76 -11.01 -11.01 8.02
CA PHE A 76 -12.33 -11.39 8.50
C PHE A 76 -13.44 -11.19 7.45
N ASP A 77 -13.09 -11.18 6.16
CA ASP A 77 -13.97 -10.98 5.01
C ASP A 77 -14.77 -9.66 5.04
N ARG A 78 -14.27 -8.64 5.75
CA ARG A 78 -14.90 -7.31 5.86
C ARG A 78 -14.37 -6.37 4.79
N PHE A 79 -14.73 -6.62 3.54
CA PHE A 79 -14.23 -5.84 2.40
C PHE A 79 -14.47 -4.33 2.51
N ILE A 80 -15.72 -3.88 2.75
CA ILE A 80 -16.04 -2.44 2.78
C ILE A 80 -15.33 -1.71 3.93
N PRO A 81 -15.36 -2.20 5.18
CA PRO A 81 -14.58 -1.62 6.27
C PRO A 81 -13.07 -1.63 5.98
N GLY A 82 -12.52 -2.73 5.45
CA GLY A 82 -11.11 -2.83 5.10
C GLY A 82 -10.69 -1.82 4.03
N ALA A 83 -11.45 -1.73 2.93
CA ALA A 83 -11.23 -0.75 1.87
C ALA A 83 -11.36 0.69 2.38
N SER A 84 -12.25 0.93 3.34
CA SER A 84 -12.40 2.25 3.97
C SER A 84 -11.19 2.59 4.85
N ALA A 85 -10.64 1.63 5.59
CA ALA A 85 -9.40 1.81 6.35
C ALA A 85 -8.22 2.11 5.41
N PHE A 86 -8.02 1.32 4.34
CA PHE A 86 -6.99 1.61 3.33
C PHE A 86 -7.15 3.00 2.70
N LEU A 87 -8.38 3.42 2.40
CA LEU A 87 -8.65 4.76 1.88
C LEU A 87 -8.18 5.86 2.85
N MET A 88 -8.40 5.69 4.16
CA MET A 88 -7.87 6.63 5.16
C MET A 88 -6.34 6.63 5.18
N GLY A 89 -5.73 5.45 5.00
CA GLY A 89 -4.28 5.33 4.84
C GLY A 89 -3.75 6.05 3.59
N HIS A 90 -4.46 5.96 2.46
CA HIS A 90 -4.12 6.69 1.23
C HIS A 90 -4.18 8.20 1.44
N ILE A 91 -5.21 8.70 2.13
CA ILE A 91 -5.32 10.12 2.47
C ILE A 91 -4.13 10.55 3.33
N ALA A 92 -3.72 9.74 4.32
CA ALA A 92 -2.54 10.05 5.12
C ALA A 92 -1.27 10.14 4.25
N TYR A 93 -1.03 9.19 3.33
CA TYR A 93 0.10 9.28 2.40
C TYR A 93 0.03 10.49 1.47
N ILE A 94 -1.15 10.81 0.94
CA ILE A 94 -1.37 12.00 0.11
C ILE A 94 -0.95 13.25 0.87
N VAL A 95 -1.43 13.41 2.11
CA VAL A 95 -1.08 14.57 2.94
C VAL A 95 0.43 14.59 3.22
N GLY A 96 1.02 13.43 3.56
CA GLY A 96 2.48 13.31 3.76
C GLY A 96 3.29 13.77 2.54
N PHE A 97 2.94 13.29 1.34
CA PHE A 97 3.63 13.71 0.11
C PHE A 97 3.41 15.18 -0.26
N LEU A 98 2.29 15.78 0.11
CA LEU A 98 2.04 17.21 -0.11
C LEU A 98 2.87 18.11 0.83
N THR A 99 3.49 17.56 1.88
CA THR A 99 4.37 18.32 2.79
C THR A 99 5.83 18.38 2.34
N VAL A 100 6.19 17.73 1.23
CA VAL A 100 7.55 17.75 0.66
C VAL A 100 7.57 18.43 -0.72
N PRO A 101 8.74 18.91 -1.19
CA PRO A 101 8.86 19.45 -2.54
C PRO A 101 8.52 18.40 -3.60
N LEU A 102 7.79 18.83 -4.64
CA LEU A 102 7.38 17.98 -5.76
C LEU A 102 7.95 18.50 -7.08
N ALA A 103 8.53 17.61 -7.87
CA ALA A 103 9.07 17.90 -9.18
C ALA A 103 7.98 17.75 -10.26
N SER A 104 7.69 18.84 -10.99
CA SER A 104 6.64 18.87 -12.01
C SER A 104 6.79 17.80 -13.10
N SER A 105 8.03 17.50 -13.53
CA SER A 105 8.29 16.46 -14.53
C SER A 105 7.88 15.07 -14.04
N TRP A 106 8.11 14.78 -12.76
CA TRP A 106 7.73 13.52 -12.13
C TRP A 106 6.24 13.44 -11.82
N LEU A 107 5.59 14.57 -11.49
CA LEU A 107 4.14 14.64 -11.38
C LEU A 107 3.46 14.31 -12.72
N VAL A 108 3.98 14.87 -13.83
CA VAL A 108 3.49 14.54 -15.18
C VAL A 108 3.71 13.06 -15.49
N ALA A 109 4.91 12.53 -15.19
CA ALA A 109 5.20 11.11 -15.39
C ALA A 109 4.24 10.20 -14.59
N GLY A 110 4.01 10.51 -13.32
CA GLY A 110 3.05 9.80 -12.47
C GLY A 110 1.63 9.91 -13.00
N GLY A 111 1.23 11.09 -13.49
CA GLY A 111 -0.07 11.31 -14.12
C GLY A 111 -0.27 10.46 -15.36
N VAL A 112 0.74 10.36 -16.22
CA VAL A 112 0.72 9.48 -17.41
C VAL A 112 0.58 8.02 -16.99
N VAL A 113 1.36 7.56 -16.01
CA VAL A 113 1.27 6.18 -15.50
C VAL A 113 -0.14 5.91 -14.96
N PHE A 114 -0.70 6.83 -14.18
CA PHE A 114 -2.05 6.69 -13.63
C PHE A 114 -3.11 6.62 -14.74
N VAL A 115 -3.03 7.48 -15.76
CA VAL A 115 -3.94 7.44 -16.92
C VAL A 115 -3.84 6.11 -17.66
N VAL A 116 -2.63 5.56 -17.84
CA VAL A 116 -2.44 4.25 -18.48
C VAL A 116 -3.09 3.15 -17.63
N ILE A 117 -2.88 3.14 -16.31
CA ILE A 117 -3.52 2.19 -15.39
C ILE A 117 -5.05 2.31 -15.48
N LEU A 118 -5.59 3.54 -15.45
CA LEU A 118 -7.02 3.80 -15.53
C LEU A 118 -7.60 3.33 -16.88
N ALA A 119 -6.91 3.59 -17.99
CA ALA A 119 -7.35 3.20 -19.33
C ALA A 119 -7.32 1.68 -19.56
N THR A 120 -6.50 0.94 -18.79
CA THR A 120 -6.29 -0.50 -18.92
C THR A 120 -6.96 -1.28 -17.79
N VAL A 121 -6.22 -1.59 -16.73
CA VAL A 121 -6.64 -2.47 -15.63
C VAL A 121 -7.74 -1.80 -14.78
N GLY A 122 -7.58 -0.51 -14.48
CA GLY A 122 -8.53 0.26 -13.67
C GLY A 122 -9.93 0.33 -14.27
N ARG A 123 -10.03 0.54 -15.59
CA ARG A 123 -11.32 0.55 -16.31
C ARG A 123 -12.06 -0.77 -16.18
N ARG A 124 -11.37 -1.90 -16.32
CA ARG A 124 -12.00 -3.22 -16.21
C ARG A 124 -12.49 -3.50 -14.80
N ILE A 125 -11.65 -3.21 -13.79
CA ILE A 125 -12.02 -3.33 -12.37
C ILE A 125 -13.26 -2.48 -12.06
N ALA A 126 -13.28 -1.22 -12.53
CA ALA A 126 -14.41 -0.33 -12.31
C ALA A 126 -15.69 -0.87 -12.97
N ILE A 127 -15.66 -1.24 -14.25
CA ILE A 127 -16.83 -1.78 -14.97
C ILE A 127 -17.41 -3.00 -14.25
N ASP A 128 -16.57 -3.95 -13.84
CA ASP A 128 -17.05 -5.17 -13.18
C ASP A 128 -17.54 -4.88 -11.75
N ALA A 129 -16.98 -3.89 -11.05
CA ALA A 129 -17.54 -3.39 -9.79
C ALA A 129 -18.93 -2.75 -9.96
N TRP A 130 -19.14 -1.95 -11.01
CA TRP A 130 -20.45 -1.35 -11.33
C TRP A 130 -21.50 -2.42 -11.67
N ARG A 131 -21.08 -3.51 -12.35
CA ARG A 131 -21.96 -4.65 -12.65
C ARG A 131 -22.40 -5.39 -11.39
N GLN A 132 -21.57 -5.44 -10.35
CA GLN A 132 -21.96 -6.02 -9.06
C GLN A 132 -22.99 -5.14 -8.34
N SER A 133 -22.75 -3.83 -8.24
CA SER A 133 -23.74 -2.84 -7.80
C SER A 133 -23.24 -1.41 -7.99
N ALA A 134 -24.17 -0.45 -8.05
CA ALA A 134 -23.82 0.98 -8.08
C ALA A 134 -22.96 1.42 -6.88
N ARG A 135 -23.26 0.89 -5.68
CA ARG A 135 -22.49 1.18 -4.47
C ARG A 135 -21.02 0.75 -4.61
N MET A 136 -20.77 -0.46 -5.12
CA MET A 136 -19.41 -0.97 -5.31
C MET A 136 -18.66 -0.20 -6.38
N GLY A 137 -19.33 0.18 -7.46
CA GLY A 137 -18.76 1.04 -8.50
C GLY A 137 -18.27 2.39 -7.94
N VAL A 138 -19.08 3.07 -7.12
CA VAL A 138 -18.68 4.34 -6.47
C VAL A 138 -17.48 4.13 -5.54
N ILE A 139 -17.51 3.11 -4.67
CA ILE A 139 -16.41 2.81 -3.75
C ILE A 139 -15.11 2.60 -4.51
N VAL A 140 -15.14 1.81 -5.58
CA VAL A 140 -13.96 1.50 -6.40
C VAL A 140 -13.43 2.73 -7.12
N VAL A 141 -14.29 3.60 -7.66
CA VAL A 141 -13.84 4.83 -8.33
C VAL A 141 -13.17 5.77 -7.33
N VAL A 142 -13.77 5.99 -6.16
CA VAL A 142 -13.17 6.83 -5.10
C VAL A 142 -11.81 6.27 -4.68
N TYR A 143 -11.73 4.95 -4.49
CA TYR A 143 -10.51 4.27 -4.13
C TYR A 143 -9.42 4.43 -5.20
N LEU A 144 -9.76 4.21 -6.48
CA LEU A 144 -8.83 4.35 -7.61
C LEU A 144 -8.30 5.78 -7.74
N LEU A 145 -9.13 6.80 -7.50
CA LEU A 145 -8.70 8.20 -7.52
C LEU A 145 -7.74 8.51 -6.37
N ALA A 146 -8.01 8.02 -5.16
CA ALA A 146 -7.11 8.18 -4.02
C ALA A 146 -5.77 7.47 -4.25
N LEU A 147 -5.80 6.21 -4.74
CA LEU A 147 -4.59 5.47 -5.09
C LEU A 147 -3.81 6.16 -6.22
N GLY A 148 -4.51 6.73 -7.21
CA GLY A 148 -3.91 7.55 -8.26
C GLY A 148 -3.19 8.78 -7.70
N ALA A 149 -3.79 9.49 -6.74
CA ALA A 149 -3.15 10.61 -6.07
C ALA A 149 -1.89 10.18 -5.29
N VAL A 150 -1.95 9.05 -4.56
CA VAL A 150 -0.76 8.46 -3.91
C VAL A 150 0.35 8.18 -4.92
N LEU A 151 0.03 7.53 -6.04
CA LEU A 151 0.98 7.22 -7.10
C LEU A 151 1.61 8.48 -7.70
N VAL A 152 0.79 9.44 -8.11
CA VAL A 152 1.24 10.68 -8.76
C VAL A 152 2.12 11.49 -7.82
N LEU A 153 1.68 11.69 -6.58
CA LEU A 153 2.42 12.49 -5.60
C LEU A 153 3.69 11.78 -5.14
N GLY A 154 3.63 10.48 -4.88
CA GLY A 154 4.80 9.69 -4.51
C GLY A 154 5.85 9.66 -5.60
N MET A 155 5.45 9.54 -6.88
CA MET A 155 6.37 9.72 -8.00
C MET A 155 6.91 11.15 -8.06
N GLY A 156 6.04 12.15 -7.83
CA GLY A 156 6.37 13.57 -7.81
C GLY A 156 7.49 13.95 -6.85
N THR A 157 7.72 13.18 -5.79
CA THR A 157 8.87 13.39 -4.88
C THR A 157 10.23 13.20 -5.56
N ALA A 158 10.29 12.45 -6.68
CA ALA A 158 11.52 12.01 -7.35
C ALA A 158 12.48 11.20 -6.45
N VAL A 159 12.04 10.79 -5.26
CA VAL A 159 12.81 9.97 -4.33
C VAL A 159 12.63 8.51 -4.70
N ILE A 160 13.70 7.84 -5.12
CA ILE A 160 13.64 6.49 -5.72
C ILE A 160 12.91 5.47 -4.83
N PRO A 161 13.17 5.37 -3.51
CA PRO A 161 12.38 4.50 -2.64
C PRO A 161 10.88 4.83 -2.64
N ALA A 162 10.50 6.11 -2.62
CA ALA A 162 9.10 6.52 -2.66
C ALA A 162 8.44 6.15 -4.00
N VAL A 163 9.10 6.45 -5.12
CA VAL A 163 8.66 6.12 -6.48
C VAL A 163 8.44 4.61 -6.62
N ALA A 164 9.43 3.80 -6.24
CA ALA A 164 9.34 2.35 -6.30
C ALA A 164 8.27 1.80 -5.34
N GLY A 165 8.16 2.39 -4.15
CA GLY A 165 7.15 2.07 -3.15
C GLY A 165 5.73 2.28 -3.68
N VAL A 166 5.40 3.46 -4.20
CA VAL A 166 4.04 3.74 -4.71
C VAL A 166 3.70 2.95 -5.99
N ALA A 167 4.70 2.60 -6.79
CA ALA A 167 4.52 1.73 -7.95
C ALA A 167 4.16 0.29 -7.53
N LEU A 168 4.91 -0.30 -6.60
CA LEU A 168 4.58 -1.61 -6.02
C LEU A 168 3.26 -1.60 -5.26
N PHE A 169 2.97 -0.50 -4.56
CA PHE A 169 1.71 -0.32 -3.84
C PHE A 169 0.52 -0.34 -4.79
N SER A 170 0.61 0.40 -5.89
CA SER A 170 -0.42 0.43 -6.94
C SER A 170 -0.58 -0.93 -7.62
N LEU A 171 0.52 -1.67 -7.82
CA LEU A 171 0.47 -3.03 -8.36
C LEU A 171 -0.23 -4.00 -7.41
N SER A 172 0.12 -3.99 -6.12
CA SER A 172 -0.53 -4.80 -5.08
C SER A 172 -2.05 -4.59 -5.07
N ASP A 173 -2.48 -3.33 -5.02
CA ASP A 173 -3.90 -2.99 -4.96
C ASP A 173 -4.64 -3.35 -6.24
N ALA A 174 -4.02 -3.18 -7.41
CA ALA A 174 -4.58 -3.62 -8.68
C ALA A 174 -4.78 -5.14 -8.71
N LEU A 175 -3.82 -5.93 -8.20
CA LEU A 175 -3.93 -7.39 -8.12
C LEU A 175 -5.01 -7.84 -7.13
N LEU A 176 -5.11 -7.18 -5.98
CA LEU A 176 -6.16 -7.44 -4.98
C LEU A 176 -7.55 -7.13 -5.54
N ALA A 177 -7.71 -5.96 -6.15
CA ALA A 177 -8.98 -5.54 -6.76
C ALA A 177 -9.36 -6.41 -7.97
N TRP A 178 -8.38 -6.84 -8.78
CA TRP A 178 -8.64 -7.81 -9.85
C TRP A 178 -9.20 -9.12 -9.32
N GLY A 179 -8.56 -9.67 -8.27
CA GLY A 179 -9.02 -10.84 -7.52
C GLY A 179 -10.46 -10.75 -7.05
N ARG A 180 -10.86 -9.55 -6.63
CA ARG A 180 -12.17 -9.28 -6.04
C ARG A 180 -13.27 -9.08 -7.07
N PHE A 181 -12.98 -8.37 -8.16
CA PHE A 181 -14.02 -7.88 -9.08
C PHE A 181 -14.02 -8.57 -10.44
N VAL A 182 -12.86 -9.02 -10.92
CA VAL A 182 -12.70 -9.45 -12.32
C VAL A 182 -12.55 -10.96 -12.45
N GLY A 183 -11.69 -11.58 -11.63
CA GLY A 183 -11.42 -13.02 -11.71
C GLY A 183 -10.23 -13.43 -10.85
N ALA A 184 -9.64 -14.60 -11.11
CA ALA A 184 -8.48 -15.06 -10.36
C ALA A 184 -7.32 -14.05 -10.42
N THR A 185 -6.71 -13.75 -9.27
CA THR A 185 -5.59 -12.81 -9.16
C THR A 185 -4.37 -13.32 -9.94
N PRO A 186 -3.83 -12.55 -10.92
CA PRO A 186 -2.60 -12.90 -11.61
C PRO A 186 -1.44 -13.06 -10.60
N GLY A 187 -0.72 -14.18 -10.67
CA GLY A 187 0.36 -14.48 -9.71
C GLY A 187 -0.11 -14.91 -8.31
N GLY A 188 -1.42 -14.96 -8.06
CA GLY A 188 -2.02 -15.43 -6.80
C GLY A 188 -1.82 -14.50 -5.60
N ARG A 189 -2.31 -14.94 -4.44
CA ARG A 189 -2.29 -14.16 -3.18
C ARG A 189 -0.88 -13.86 -2.68
N THR A 190 0.05 -14.80 -2.86
CA THR A 190 1.45 -14.60 -2.45
C THR A 190 2.08 -13.40 -3.16
N PHE A 191 1.81 -13.21 -4.45
CA PHE A 191 2.37 -12.09 -5.20
C PHE A 191 1.79 -10.73 -4.75
N VAL A 192 0.52 -10.69 -4.36
CA VAL A 192 -0.08 -9.51 -3.70
C VAL A 192 0.68 -9.18 -2.42
N HIS A 193 0.93 -10.16 -1.55
CA HIS A 193 1.61 -9.92 -0.28
C HIS A 193 3.07 -9.50 -0.45
N VAL A 194 3.79 -10.09 -1.42
CA VAL A 194 5.18 -9.70 -1.75
C VAL A 194 5.24 -8.26 -2.22
N THR A 195 4.39 -7.87 -3.17
CA THR A 195 4.35 -6.50 -3.70
C THR A 195 3.89 -5.50 -2.63
N TYR A 196 2.91 -5.87 -1.80
CA TYR A 196 2.45 -5.05 -0.67
C TYR A 196 3.53 -4.82 0.39
N HIS A 197 4.17 -5.88 0.89
CA HIS A 197 5.21 -5.74 1.91
C HIS A 197 6.42 -4.97 1.37
N GLY A 198 6.82 -5.24 0.12
CA GLY A 198 7.88 -4.49 -0.57
C GLY A 198 7.54 -3.01 -0.71
N ALA A 199 6.29 -2.70 -1.09
CA ALA A 199 5.81 -1.33 -1.18
C ALA A 199 5.93 -0.59 0.16
N GLN A 200 5.39 -1.16 1.25
CA GLN A 200 5.42 -0.53 2.57
C GLN A 200 6.84 -0.35 3.08
N ALA A 201 7.71 -1.35 2.90
CA ALA A 201 9.11 -1.26 3.31
C ALA A 201 9.86 -0.14 2.56
N LEU A 202 9.62 0.01 1.25
CA LEU A 202 10.22 1.09 0.44
C LEU A 202 9.71 2.47 0.84
N LEU A 203 8.41 2.59 1.13
CA LEU A 203 7.81 3.83 1.63
C LEU A 203 8.37 4.23 3.00
N VAL A 204 8.55 3.27 3.92
CA VAL A 204 9.24 3.51 5.20
C VAL A 204 10.70 3.91 4.97
N GLY A 205 11.39 3.24 4.04
CA GLY A 205 12.77 3.61 3.67
C GLY A 205 12.88 5.02 3.08
N ALA A 206 11.84 5.49 2.39
CA ALA A 206 11.81 6.85 1.83
C ALA A 206 11.83 7.94 2.90
N LEU A 207 11.38 7.67 4.13
CA LEU A 207 11.41 8.61 5.26
C LEU A 207 12.83 9.07 5.64
N LEU A 208 13.87 8.34 5.23
CA LEU A 208 15.27 8.74 5.44
C LEU A 208 15.68 9.91 4.53
N VAL A 209 14.87 10.25 3.52
CA VAL A 209 15.20 11.23 2.47
C VAL A 209 14.07 12.26 2.26
N LEU A 210 12.81 11.89 2.52
CA LEU A 210 11.63 12.77 2.45
C LEU A 210 11.50 13.69 3.68
#